data_AF-A0A9X8CRA9-F1
#
_entry.id   AF-A0A9X8CRA9-F1
#
_cell.length_a   1.000
_cell.length_b   1.000
_cell.length_c   1.000
_cell.angle_alpha   90.00
_cell.angle_beta   90.00
_cell.angle_gamma   90.00
#
_symmetry.space_group_name_H-M   'P 1'
#
loop_
_entity.id
_entity.type
_entity.pdbx_description
1 polymer ?
#
loop_
_entity_poly.entity_id
_entity_poly.type
_entity_poly.pdbx_seq_one_letter_code
_entity_poly.pdbx_strand_id
1 'polypeptide(L)'
;MADAKIYRCKHCGNIVVKIVDGGPTPVCCGEPMEELVANTTDAAVEKHVPALTVEGDRLVAHVGSVEHPMTPEHYIEWLLFADGTKTVIRYLKPGEAPEARFHLGEDGKATVYAYCNLHGLWKAEL
;
A
#
# COMPACT_ATOMS: atom_id res chain seq x y z
N MET A 1 -5.52 1.36 -15.11
CA MET A 1 -6.40 1.24 -13.93
C MET A 1 -6.30 2.55 -13.16
N ALA A 2 -7.37 3.02 -12.52
CA ALA A 2 -7.25 4.25 -11.74
C ALA A 2 -6.39 3.96 -10.50
N ASP A 3 -5.28 4.68 -10.35
CA ASP A 3 -4.43 4.60 -9.16
C ASP A 3 -5.25 4.92 -7.90
N ALA A 4 -4.99 4.18 -6.82
CA ALA A 4 -5.65 4.45 -5.55
C ALA A 4 -5.15 5.78 -4.99
N LYS A 5 -6.07 6.69 -4.68
CA LYS A 5 -5.73 7.96 -4.02
C LYS A 5 -5.81 7.80 -2.51
N ILE A 6 -4.66 7.89 -1.86
CA ILE A 6 -4.47 7.67 -0.43
C ILE A 6 -3.97 8.97 0.19
N TYR A 7 -4.57 9.38 1.31
CA TYR A 7 -4.20 10.60 2.02
C TYR A 7 -3.88 10.31 3.48
N ARG A 8 -2.94 11.04 4.06
CA ARG A 8 -2.58 10.97 5.47
C ARG A 8 -2.67 12.35 6.14
N CYS A 9 -3.21 12.38 7.35
CA CYS A 9 -3.15 13.57 8.20
C CYS A 9 -1.77 13.68 8.83
N LYS A 10 -1.09 14.83 8.67
CA LYS A 10 0.23 15.08 9.27
C LYS A 10 0.19 15.14 10.80
N HIS A 11 -0.96 15.47 11.38
CA HIS A 11 -1.13 15.69 12.82
C HIS A 11 -1.44 14.40 13.58
N CYS A 12 -2.50 13.70 13.18
CA CYS A 12 -2.99 12.52 13.90
C CYS A 12 -2.66 11.19 13.22
N GLY A 13 -2.08 11.22 12.02
CA GLY A 13 -1.74 10.01 11.27
C GLY A 13 -2.91 9.29 10.63
N ASN A 14 -4.16 9.78 10.74
CA ASN A 14 -5.31 9.19 10.05
C ASN A 14 -5.04 9.02 8.55
N ILE A 15 -5.32 7.84 8.02
CA ILE A 15 -5.20 7.53 6.59
C ILE A 15 -6.59 7.30 5.99
N VAL A 16 -6.84 7.86 4.81
CA VAL A 16 -8.07 7.67 4.05
C VAL A 16 -7.75 7.26 2.62
N VAL A 17 -8.56 6.36 2.06
CA VAL A 17 -8.51 5.98 0.64
C VAL A 17 -9.78 6.51 -0.02
N LYS A 18 -9.66 7.20 -1.15
CA LYS A 18 -10.82 7.60 -1.94
C LYS A 18 -11.32 6.41 -2.77
N ILE A 19 -12.49 5.89 -2.41
CA ILE A 19 -13.18 4.85 -3.20
C ILE A 19 -13.71 5.44 -4.51
N VAL A 20 -14.19 6.69 -4.47
CA VAL A 20 -14.58 7.49 -5.63
C VAL A 20 -13.95 8.87 -5.49
N ASP A 21 -13.14 9.30 -6.46
CA ASP A 21 -12.54 10.64 -6.45
C ASP A 21 -13.48 11.67 -7.09
N GLY A 22 -14.19 12.42 -6.24
CA GLY A 22 -15.02 13.55 -6.66
C GLY A 22 -14.25 14.87 -6.87
N GLY A 23 -12.94 14.91 -6.62
CA GLY A 23 -12.10 16.10 -6.78
C GLY A 23 -11.60 16.72 -5.46
N PRO A 24 -12.45 17.05 -4.47
CA PRO A 24 -12.02 17.72 -3.24
C PRO A 24 -10.97 16.95 -2.43
N THR A 25 -10.06 17.67 -1.77
CA THR A 25 -9.07 17.10 -0.83
C THR A 25 -9.71 16.89 0.55
N PRO A 26 -9.56 15.71 1.18
CA PRO A 26 -10.03 15.48 2.54
C PRO A 26 -9.37 16.43 3.55
N VAL A 27 -10.11 16.84 4.58
CA VAL A 27 -9.60 17.69 5.68
C VAL A 27 -9.63 16.88 6.97
N CYS A 28 -8.54 16.92 7.74
CA CYS A 28 -8.43 16.29 9.05
C CYS A 28 -7.58 17.17 9.97
N CYS A 29 -7.98 17.32 11.23
CA CYS A 29 -7.34 18.24 12.18
C CYS A 29 -7.32 19.71 11.72
N GLY A 30 -8.32 20.14 10.93
CA GLY A 30 -8.45 21.52 10.47
C GLY A 30 -7.62 21.89 9.24
N GLU A 31 -6.82 20.97 8.71
CA GLU A 31 -5.95 21.19 7.54
C GLU A 31 -6.22 20.16 6.43
N PRO A 32 -5.99 20.52 5.15
CA PRO A 32 -5.99 19.56 4.05
C PRO A 32 -5.02 18.41 4.32
N MET A 33 -5.48 17.17 4.15
CA MET A 33 -4.64 15.99 4.27
C MET A 33 -3.63 15.93 3.12
N GLU A 34 -2.47 15.33 3.36
CA GLU A 34 -1.43 15.14 2.35
C GLU A 34 -1.70 13.88 1.54
N GLU A 35 -1.60 13.99 0.22
CA GLU A 35 -1.65 12.82 -0.66
C GLU A 35 -0.35 12.01 -0.49
N LEU A 36 -0.49 10.73 -0.18
CA LEU A 36 0.62 9.80 -0.16
C LEU A 36 0.94 9.38 -1.60
N VAL A 37 1.98 9.99 -2.17
CA VAL A 37 2.45 9.64 -3.51
C VAL A 37 3.44 8.48 -3.40
N ALA A 38 3.08 7.34 -3.96
CA ALA A 38 3.88 6.13 -3.87
C ALA A 38 5.26 6.28 -4.54
N ASN A 39 6.27 5.59 -4.01
CA ASN A 39 7.63 5.50 -4.57
C ASN A 39 8.38 6.85 -4.64
N THR A 40 8.06 7.80 -3.77
CA THR A 40 8.69 9.13 -3.74
C THR A 40 9.65 9.35 -2.56
N THR A 41 9.60 8.49 -1.54
CA THR A 41 10.46 8.61 -0.36
C THR A 41 11.86 8.08 -0.66
N ASP A 42 12.89 8.83 -0.25
CA ASP A 42 14.29 8.42 -0.37
C ASP A 42 14.63 7.36 0.69
N ALA A 43 14.35 6.10 0.35
CA ALA A 43 14.58 4.92 1.18
C ALA A 43 14.93 3.71 0.30
N ALA A 44 15.38 2.62 0.93
CA ALA A 44 15.83 1.40 0.25
C ALA A 44 14.71 0.74 -0.56
N VAL A 45 14.70 0.94 -1.88
CA VAL A 45 13.65 0.48 -2.80
C VAL A 45 13.43 -1.03 -2.69
N GLU A 46 14.53 -1.80 -2.58
CA GLU A 46 14.53 -3.26 -2.49
C GLU A 46 13.80 -3.80 -1.26
N LYS A 47 13.59 -2.97 -0.22
CA LYS A 47 12.84 -3.36 0.98
C LYS A 47 11.41 -2.89 1.00
N HIS A 48 10.99 -1.99 0.11
CA HIS A 48 9.69 -1.33 0.23
C HIS A 48 8.78 -1.52 -0.98
N VAL A 49 9.33 -1.60 -2.19
CA VAL A 49 8.52 -1.90 -3.37
C VAL A 49 8.03 -3.36 -3.27
N PRO A 50 6.72 -3.62 -3.38
CA PRO A 50 6.21 -4.98 -3.36
C PRO A 50 6.84 -5.84 -4.46
N ALA A 51 7.43 -6.97 -4.08
CA ALA A 51 7.84 -8.03 -5.00
C ALA A 51 6.65 -8.95 -5.29
N LEU A 52 6.20 -8.93 -6.54
CA LEU A 52 4.97 -9.60 -6.97
C LEU A 52 5.28 -10.92 -7.67
N THR A 53 4.57 -11.99 -7.30
CA THR A 53 4.65 -13.31 -7.95
C THR A 53 3.24 -13.88 -8.13
N VAL A 54 2.97 -14.51 -9.27
CA VAL A 54 1.69 -15.17 -9.54
C VAL A 54 1.83 -16.68 -9.31
N GLU A 55 0.97 -17.21 -8.44
CA GLU A 55 0.87 -18.63 -8.11
C GLU A 55 -0.55 -19.13 -8.42
N GLY A 56 -0.76 -19.65 -9.63
CA GLY A 56 -2.09 -20.06 -10.09
C GLY A 56 -3.02 -18.85 -10.26
N ASP A 57 -4.13 -18.81 -9.51
CA ASP A 57 -5.11 -17.72 -9.48
C ASP A 57 -4.81 -16.67 -8.38
N ARG A 58 -3.63 -16.77 -7.73
CA ARG A 58 -3.24 -15.90 -6.62
C ARG A 58 -2.07 -15.01 -6.99
N LEU A 59 -2.18 -13.74 -6.63
CA LEU A 59 -1.06 -12.81 -6.54
C LEU A 59 -0.48 -12.86 -5.12
N VAL A 60 0.79 -13.22 -5.01
CA VAL A 60 1.58 -13.14 -3.79
C VAL A 60 2.40 -11.86 -3.85
N ALA A 61 2.21 -11.00 -2.85
CA ALA A 61 2.99 -9.78 -2.68
C ALA A 61 3.83 -9.90 -1.40
N HIS A 62 5.14 -9.87 -1.56
CA HIS A 62 6.11 -9.75 -0.45
C HIS A 62 6.71 -8.35 -0.45
N VAL A 63 7.02 -7.79 0.72
CA VAL A 63 7.62 -6.45 0.83
C VAL A 63 9.01 -6.58 1.43
N GLY A 64 10.10 -6.34 0.71
CA GLY A 64 10.27 -6.10 -0.75
C GLY A 64 10.92 -7.29 -1.46
N SER A 65 11.88 -7.06 -2.36
CA SER A 65 12.76 -8.13 -2.87
C SER A 65 13.80 -8.58 -1.83
N VAL A 66 14.08 -7.71 -0.86
CA VAL A 66 14.70 -8.02 0.42
C VAL A 66 13.64 -7.78 1.50
N GLU A 67 13.53 -8.70 2.46
CA GLU A 67 12.51 -8.64 3.50
C GLU A 67 12.56 -7.31 4.29
N HIS A 68 11.43 -6.63 4.36
CA HIS A 68 11.27 -5.42 5.16
C HIS A 68 11.27 -5.76 6.67
N PRO A 69 11.86 -4.92 7.54
CA PRO A 69 11.75 -5.11 8.99
C PRO A 69 10.29 -5.13 9.46
N MET A 70 9.96 -6.03 10.39
CA MET A 70 8.61 -6.11 10.99
C MET A 70 8.70 -5.97 12.52
N THR A 71 9.36 -4.91 12.97
CA THR A 71 9.54 -4.58 14.40
C THR A 71 8.43 -3.66 14.90
N PRO A 72 8.17 -3.57 16.22
CA PRO A 72 7.15 -2.66 16.75
C PRO A 72 7.34 -1.19 16.33
N GLU A 73 8.58 -0.74 16.17
CA GLU A 73 8.90 0.65 15.80
C GLU A 73 8.94 0.87 14.28
N HIS A 74 9.16 -0.19 13.50
CA HIS A 74 9.34 -0.13 12.05
C HIS A 74 8.79 -1.38 11.38
N TYR A 75 7.66 -1.23 10.70
CA TYR A 75 6.96 -2.32 10.03
C TYR A 75 6.07 -1.84 8.88
N ILE A 76 5.67 -2.78 8.02
CA ILE A 76 4.61 -2.58 7.03
C ILE A 76 3.27 -2.67 7.75
N GLU A 77 2.51 -1.59 7.80
CA GLU A 77 1.21 -1.57 8.51
C GLU A 77 0.11 -2.25 7.71
N TRP A 78 0.15 -2.12 6.38
CA TRP A 78 -0.85 -2.68 5.51
C TRP A 78 -0.37 -2.79 4.06
N LEU A 79 -0.99 -3.71 3.33
CA LEU A 79 -0.96 -3.80 1.88
C LEU A 79 -2.36 -3.53 1.31
N LEU A 80 -2.43 -2.83 0.19
CA LEU A 80 -3.66 -2.59 -0.57
C LEU A 80 -3.50 -3.15 -1.97
N PHE A 81 -4.39 -4.06 -2.35
CA PHE A 81 -4.53 -4.58 -3.71
C PHE A 81 -5.68 -3.89 -4.42
N ALA A 82 -5.48 -3.52 -5.68
CA ALA A 82 -6.55 -3.02 -6.56
C ALA A 82 -6.40 -3.58 -7.99
N ASP A 83 -7.46 -4.18 -8.52
CA ASP A 83 -7.51 -4.72 -9.90
C ASP A 83 -8.52 -3.98 -10.80
N GLY A 84 -9.06 -2.85 -10.34
CA GLY A 84 -10.11 -2.11 -11.04
C GLY A 84 -11.53 -2.66 -10.83
N THR A 85 -11.67 -3.88 -10.32
CA THR A 85 -12.97 -4.48 -9.96
C THR A 85 -13.18 -4.52 -8.45
N LYS A 86 -12.10 -4.68 -7.68
CA LYS A 86 -12.10 -4.70 -6.23
C LYS A 86 -10.87 -4.02 -5.66
N THR A 87 -11.03 -3.55 -4.42
CA THR A 87 -9.93 -3.12 -3.56
C THR A 87 -9.94 -3.98 -2.31
N VAL A 88 -8.79 -4.53 -1.93
CA VAL A 88 -8.63 -5.38 -0.75
C VAL A 88 -7.48 -4.86 0.09
N ILE A 89 -7.71 -4.65 1.39
CA ILE A 89 -6.69 -4.20 2.32
C ILE A 89 -6.35 -5.34 3.29
N ARG A 90 -5.07 -5.68 3.37
CA ARG A 90 -4.51 -6.59 4.38
C ARG A 90 -3.70 -5.76 5.37
N TYR A 91 -4.21 -5.61 6.59
CA TYR A 91 -3.44 -5.05 7.71
C TYR A 91 -2.43 -6.08 8.20
N LEU A 92 -1.23 -5.65 8.59
CA LEU A 92 -0.23 -6.51 9.21
C LEU A 92 0.08 -6.00 10.63
N LYS A 93 0.81 -6.82 11.39
CA LYS A 93 1.29 -6.48 12.73
C LYS A 93 2.79 -6.73 12.83
N PRO A 94 3.49 -6.05 13.75
CA PRO A 94 4.88 -6.39 14.09
C PRO A 94 5.03 -7.90 14.38
N GLY A 95 6.10 -8.49 13.86
CA GLY A 95 6.42 -9.91 13.95
C GLY A 95 5.75 -10.81 12.90
N GLU A 96 4.77 -10.32 12.14
CA GLU A 96 4.24 -11.05 10.98
C GLU A 96 5.20 -10.95 9.79
N ALA A 97 5.17 -11.92 8.88
CA ALA A 97 5.87 -11.79 7.59
C ALA A 97 5.27 -10.60 6.80
N PRO A 98 6.10 -9.77 6.11
CA PRO A 98 5.63 -8.61 5.35
C PRO A 98 5.02 -9.02 4.00
N GLU A 99 3.97 -9.85 4.04
CA GLU A 99 3.36 -10.42 2.84
C GLU A 99 1.82 -10.42 2.87
N ALA A 100 1.23 -10.48 1.68
CA ALA A 100 -0.19 -10.73 1.49
C ALA A 100 -0.44 -11.56 0.23
N ARG A 101 -1.56 -12.30 0.23
CA ARG A 101 -2.03 -13.11 -0.89
C ARG A 101 -3.41 -12.64 -1.30
N PHE A 102 -3.59 -12.35 -2.59
CA PHE A 102 -4.84 -11.84 -3.17
C PHE A 102 -5.29 -12.74 -4.31
N HIS A 103 -6.60 -12.89 -4.50
CA HIS A 103 -7.13 -13.54 -5.69
C HIS A 103 -7.03 -12.58 -6.87
N LEU A 104 -6.30 -13.00 -7.90
CA LEU A 104 -6.11 -12.23 -9.11
C LEU A 104 -7.35 -12.36 -10.00
N GLY A 105 -7.85 -11.24 -10.52
CA GLY A 105 -8.99 -11.25 -11.44
C GLY A 105 -8.63 -11.80 -12.82
N GLU A 106 -9.64 -12.07 -13.65
CA GLU A 106 -9.46 -12.65 -15.00
C GLU A 106 -8.56 -11.80 -15.91
N ASP A 107 -8.55 -10.48 -15.73
CA ASP A 107 -7.72 -9.55 -16.50
C ASP A 107 -6.22 -9.66 -16.18
N GLY A 108 -5.84 -10.39 -15.12
CA GLY A 108 -4.45 -10.65 -14.75
C GLY A 108 -3.64 -9.43 -14.29
N LYS A 109 -4.28 -8.26 -14.16
CA LYS A 109 -3.64 -6.99 -13.80
C LYS A 109 -3.96 -6.61 -12.36
N ALA A 110 -2.99 -6.00 -11.69
CA ALA A 110 -3.21 -5.46 -10.36
C ALA A 110 -2.19 -4.37 -10.02
N THR A 111 -2.58 -3.44 -9.17
CA THR A 111 -1.64 -2.58 -8.45
C THR A 111 -1.65 -2.98 -6.98
N VAL A 112 -0.46 -3.21 -6.42
CA VAL A 112 -0.29 -3.49 -4.99
C VAL A 112 0.48 -2.35 -4.37
N TYR A 113 -0.08 -1.79 -3.31
CA TYR A 113 0.54 -0.77 -2.47
C TYR A 113 0.98 -1.40 -1.15
N ALA A 114 2.09 -0.92 -0.60
CA ALA A 114 2.56 -1.23 0.75
C ALA A 114 2.88 0.06 1.50
N TYR A 115 2.46 0.14 2.76
CA TYR A 115 2.71 1.30 3.60
C TYR A 115 3.62 0.94 4.77
N CYS A 116 4.79 1.57 4.80
CA CYS A 116 5.70 1.54 5.93
C CYS A 116 5.40 2.72 6.85
N ASN A 117 5.29 2.47 8.16
CA ASN A 117 5.00 3.51 9.14
C ASN A 117 6.06 4.64 9.17
N LEU A 118 7.30 4.34 8.76
CA LEU A 118 8.42 5.31 8.71
C LEU A 118 8.70 5.84 7.30
N HIS A 119 8.59 5.00 6.27
CA HIS A 119 9.05 5.32 4.92
C HIS A 119 7.91 5.51 3.91
N GLY A 120 6.68 5.64 4.38
CA GLY A 120 5.56 6.04 3.56
C GLY A 120 5.06 4.95 2.60
N LEU A 121 4.52 5.39 1.47
CA LEU A 121 3.78 4.54 0.53
C LEU A 121 4.64 4.09 -0.63
N TRP A 122 4.49 2.83 -1.00
CA TRP A 122 5.20 2.19 -2.11
C TRP A 122 4.20 1.39 -2.95
N LYS A 123 4.46 1.23 -4.25
CA LYS A 123 3.63 0.43 -5.13
C LYS A 123 4.41 -0.34 -6.19
N ALA A 124 3.84 -1.45 -6.62
CA ALA A 124 4.21 -2.20 -7.81
C ALA A 124 2.96 -2.58 -8.60
N GLU A 125 3.13 -2.76 -9.91
CA GLU A 125 2.06 -3.15 -10.83
C GLU A 125 2.41 -4.52 -11.43
N LEU A 126 1.39 -5.37 -11.56
CA LEU A 126 1.42 -6.64 -12.28
C LEU A 126 0.83 -6.46 -13.68
#